data_AF-A0A9X7T7D6-F1
#
_entry.id   AF-A0A9X7T7D6-F1
#
_cell.length_a   1.000
_cell.length_b   1.000
_cell.length_c   1.000
_cell.angle_alpha   90.00
_cell.angle_beta   90.00
_cell.angle_gamma   90.00
#
_symmetry.space_group_name_H-M   'P 1'
#
loop_
_entity.id
_entity.type
_entity.pdbx_description
1 polymer ?
#
loop_
_entity_poly.entity_id
_entity_poly.type
_entity_poly.pdbx_seq_one_letter_code
_entity_poly.pdbx_strand_id
1 'polypeptide(L)'
;MHYYGNETIMSLEQVLRLQPSEVQILEWVRTYEFLENRFGIDESVPYFLEIKCEAGQVLIRKNRILEFPDYACEEQRHFPEVEQALAVFQQWAQEILQQTEIH
;
A
#
# COMPACT_ATOMS: atom_id res chain seq x y z
N MET A 1 18.33 -16.28 -10.74
CA MET A 1 18.53 -14.90 -10.24
C MET A 1 17.19 -14.45 -9.68
N HIS A 2 17.10 -14.29 -8.36
CA HIS A 2 15.92 -13.65 -7.74
C HIS A 2 16.16 -12.16 -7.81
N TYR A 3 15.56 -11.49 -8.80
CA TYR A 3 15.45 -10.03 -8.77
C TYR A 3 14.52 -9.72 -7.59
N TYR A 4 15.09 -9.39 -6.44
CA TYR A 4 14.34 -8.63 -5.45
C TYR A 4 14.08 -7.29 -6.14
N GLY A 5 12.91 -7.13 -6.77
CA GLY A 5 12.45 -5.82 -7.20
C GLY A 5 12.57 -4.89 -5.99
N ASN A 6 13.14 -3.70 -6.20
CA ASN A 6 13.39 -2.76 -5.11
C ASN A 6 12.03 -2.34 -4.54
N GLU A 7 11.61 -3.02 -3.47
CA GLU A 7 10.41 -2.66 -2.72
C GLU A 7 10.52 -1.19 -2.31
N THR A 8 9.60 -0.38 -2.82
CA THR A 8 9.54 1.04 -2.46
C THR A 8 8.53 1.20 -1.34
N ILE A 9 9.00 1.61 -0.17
CA ILE A 9 8.14 1.86 0.98
C ILE A 9 7.80 3.36 1.05
N MET A 10 6.52 3.69 1.16
CA MET A 10 6.04 5.08 1.25
C MET A 10 4.83 5.22 2.18
N SER A 11 4.48 6.42 2.60
CA SER A 11 3.31 6.63 3.47
C SER A 11 2.00 6.44 2.70
N LEU A 12 0.89 6.21 3.43
CA LEU A 12 -0.45 6.17 2.85
C LEU A 12 -0.78 7.48 2.10
N GLU A 13 -0.32 8.62 2.62
CA GLU A 13 -0.52 9.94 2.00
C GLU A 13 0.27 10.11 0.70
N GLN A 14 1.49 9.56 0.64
CA GLN A 14 2.30 9.56 -0.58
C GLN A 14 1.64 8.72 -1.68
N VAL A 15 1.06 7.56 -1.32
CA VAL A 15 0.32 6.70 -2.25
C VAL A 15 -0.87 7.42 -2.90
N LEU A 16 -1.57 8.30 -2.17
CA LEU A 16 -2.70 9.06 -2.71
C LEU A 16 -2.31 9.99 -3.87
N ARG A 17 -1.02 10.30 -4.02
CA ARG A 17 -0.50 11.16 -5.10
C ARG A 17 0.19 10.39 -6.22
N LEU A 18 0.39 9.08 -6.02
CA LEU A 18 1.09 8.21 -6.94
C LEU A 18 0.39 8.20 -8.31
N GLN A 19 1.17 8.26 -9.37
CA GLN A 19 0.70 8.18 -10.74
C GLN A 19 0.89 6.77 -11.31
N PRO A 20 0.07 6.33 -12.28
CA PRO A 20 0.24 5.02 -12.93
C PRO A 20 1.65 4.81 -13.49
N SER A 21 2.25 5.84 -14.10
CA SER A 21 3.61 5.75 -14.63
C SER A 21 4.66 5.52 -13.54
N GLU A 22 4.45 6.07 -12.33
CA GLU A 22 5.36 5.84 -11.20
C GLU A 22 5.27 4.40 -10.72
N VAL A 23 4.06 3.82 -10.64
CA VAL A 23 3.87 2.40 -10.29
C VAL A 23 4.56 1.49 -11.31
N GLN A 24 4.48 1.82 -12.61
CA GLN A 24 5.17 1.06 -13.66
C GLN A 24 6.70 1.11 -13.53
N ILE A 25 7.26 2.25 -13.10
CA ILE A 25 8.70 2.43 -12.89
C ILE A 25 9.17 1.75 -11.61
N LEU A 26 8.39 1.87 -10.53
CA LEU A 26 8.74 1.34 -9.21
C LEU A 26 8.51 -0.17 -9.12
N GLU A 27 7.58 -0.71 -9.92
CA GLU A 27 7.16 -2.12 -10.03
C GLU A 27 6.59 -2.74 -8.73
N TRP A 28 7.02 -2.29 -7.55
CA TRP A 28 6.56 -2.77 -6.26
C TRP A 28 6.57 -1.65 -5.23
N VAL A 29 5.38 -1.29 -4.74
CA VAL A 29 5.19 -0.30 -3.68
C VAL A 29 4.47 -0.93 -2.50
N ARG A 30 4.95 -0.66 -1.29
CA ARG A 30 4.30 -1.00 -0.01
C ARG A 30 4.08 0.27 0.82
N THR A 31 3.01 0.32 1.60
CA THR A 31 2.83 1.41 2.58
C THR A 31 3.53 1.11 3.89
N TYR A 32 3.93 2.16 4.63
CA TYR A 32 4.37 2.03 6.02
C TYR A 32 3.26 1.47 6.93
N GLU A 33 3.69 0.74 7.96
CA GLU A 33 2.89 0.23 9.06
C GLU A 33 2.65 1.27 10.16
N PHE A 34 3.17 2.49 9.99
CA PHE A 34 3.08 3.59 10.95
C PHE A 34 2.65 4.90 10.27
N LEU A 35 1.96 5.75 11.02
CA LEU A 35 1.59 7.10 10.63
C LEU A 35 1.99 8.08 11.74
N GLU A 36 2.68 9.16 11.37
CA GLU A 36 3.06 10.21 12.31
C GLU A 36 1.82 11.02 12.73
N ASN A 37 1.50 11.04 14.03
CA ASN A 37 0.40 11.83 14.55
C ASN A 37 0.78 13.31 14.69
N ARG A 38 -0.20 14.16 15.07
CA ARG A 38 0.00 15.62 15.27
C ARG A 38 1.05 16.01 16.32
N PHE A 39 1.52 15.06 17.13
CA PHE A 39 2.55 15.27 18.15
C PHE A 39 3.93 14.77 17.70
N GLY A 40 4.06 14.32 16.45
CA GLY A 40 5.29 13.76 15.90
C GLY A 40 5.60 12.34 16.40
N ILE A 41 4.57 11.59 16.81
CA ILE A 41 4.71 10.22 17.30
C ILE A 41 4.15 9.27 16.26
N ASP A 42 4.94 8.27 15.87
CA ASP A 42 4.54 7.20 14.97
C ASP A 42 3.53 6.27 15.67
N GLU A 43 2.30 6.25 15.18
CA GLU A 43 1.26 5.33 15.62
C GLU A 43 1.09 4.21 14.58
N SER A 44 0.94 2.97 15.06
CA SER A 44 0.73 1.83 14.17
C SER A 44 -0.61 1.95 13.44
N VAL A 45 -0.59 1.82 12.13
CA VAL A 45 -1.83 1.69 11.35
C VAL A 45 -2.31 0.23 11.34
N PRO A 46 -3.62 -0.03 11.33
CA PRO A 46 -4.15 -1.39 11.38
C PRO A 46 -3.89 -2.19 10.10
N TYR A 47 -3.52 -1.52 9.00
CA TYR A 47 -3.26 -2.13 7.71
C TYR A 47 -2.06 -1.50 7.03
N PHE A 48 -1.33 -2.32 6.27
CA PHE A 48 -0.46 -1.84 5.21
C PHE A 48 -0.94 -2.38 3.86
N LEU A 49 -0.68 -1.62 2.80
CA LEU A 49 -1.07 -1.95 1.44
C LEU A 49 0.14 -2.31 0.60
N GLU A 50 -0.05 -3.16 -0.39
CA GLU A 50 0.94 -3.49 -1.40
C GLU A 50 0.33 -3.35 -2.80
N ILE A 51 1.07 -2.77 -3.75
CA ILE A 51 0.79 -2.81 -5.19
C ILE A 51 2.04 -3.30 -5.92
N LYS A 52 1.87 -4.28 -6.80
CA LYS A 52 2.97 -4.96 -7.49
C LYS A 52 2.61 -5.24 -8.94
N CYS A 53 3.47 -4.80 -9.85
CA CYS A 53 3.44 -5.18 -11.25
C CYS A 53 4.03 -6.59 -11.40
N GLU A 54 3.24 -7.51 -11.94
CA GLU A 54 3.65 -8.85 -12.32
C GLU A 54 3.58 -9.02 -13.84
N ALA A 55 4.04 -10.15 -14.36
CA ALA A 55 4.03 -10.41 -15.80
C ALA A 55 2.59 -10.43 -16.36
N GLY A 56 2.15 -9.30 -16.93
CA GLY A 56 0.86 -9.14 -17.59
C GLY A 56 -0.31 -8.77 -16.66
N GLN A 57 -0.05 -8.48 -15.38
CA GLN A 57 -1.09 -8.07 -14.44
C GLN A 57 -0.52 -7.21 -13.30
N VAL A 58 -1.40 -6.55 -12.56
CA VAL A 58 -1.08 -5.76 -11.38
C VAL A 58 -1.83 -6.34 -10.19
N LEU A 59 -1.08 -6.71 -9.17
CA LEU A 59 -1.56 -7.28 -7.93
C LEU A 59 -1.63 -6.18 -6.87
N ILE A 60 -2.74 -6.11 -6.13
CA ILE A 60 -2.83 -5.31 -4.91
C ILE A 60 -3.23 -6.19 -3.73
N ARG A 61 -2.69 -5.87 -2.54
CA ARG A 61 -3.03 -6.52 -1.28
C ARG A 61 -3.33 -5.49 -0.20
N LYS A 62 -4.34 -5.82 0.61
CA LYS A 62 -4.63 -5.17 1.89
C LYS A 62 -4.26 -6.14 3.00
N ASN A 63 -3.23 -5.80 3.76
CA ASN A 63 -2.69 -6.67 4.80
C ASN A 63 -3.02 -6.08 6.16
N ARG A 64 -3.74 -6.84 6.99
CA ARG A 64 -4.09 -6.46 8.36
C ARG A 64 -2.98 -6.87 9.30
N ILE A 65 -2.49 -5.92 10.09
CA ILE A 65 -1.50 -6.19 11.13
C ILE A 65 -2.23 -6.80 12.33
N LEU A 66 -1.80 -7.97 12.77
CA LEU A 66 -2.35 -8.66 13.94
C LEU A 66 -1.54 -8.27 15.18
N GLU A 67 -0.25 -8.54 15.13
CA GLU A 67 0.75 -8.20 16.14
C GLU A 67 2.10 -8.15 15.43
N PHE A 68 2.65 -6.96 15.18
CA PHE A 68 3.86 -6.84 14.35
C PHE A 68 4.99 -7.77 14.85
N PRO A 69 5.60 -8.60 13.98
CA PRO A 69 5.54 -8.56 12.51
C PRO A 69 4.45 -9.43 11.86
N ASP A 70 3.54 -10.03 12.63
CA ASP A 70 2.48 -10.91 12.12
C ASP A 70 1.33 -10.11 11.47
N TYR A 71 0.96 -10.53 10.27
CA TYR A 71 -0.14 -9.96 9.49
C TYR A 71 -0.92 -11.04 8.74
N ALA A 72 -2.15 -10.72 8.36
CA ALA A 72 -2.98 -11.53 7.49
C ALA A 72 -3.35 -10.73 6.23
N CYS A 73 -3.27 -11.38 5.07
CA CYS A 73 -3.83 -10.80 3.84
C CYS A 73 -5.35 -10.85 3.93
N GLU A 74 -5.97 -9.70 4.18
CA GLU A 74 -7.42 -9.56 4.32
C GLU A 74 -8.08 -9.54 2.94
N GLU A 75 -7.45 -8.85 1.99
CA GLU A 75 -7.96 -8.75 0.63
C GLU A 75 -6.83 -8.73 -0.40
N GLN A 76 -7.07 -9.43 -1.51
CA GLN A 76 -6.15 -9.50 -2.65
C GLN A 76 -6.94 -9.36 -3.95
N ARG A 77 -6.47 -8.51 -4.85
CA ARG A 77 -7.07 -8.32 -6.18
C ARG A 77 -6.01 -8.26 -7.27
N HIS A 78 -6.38 -8.71 -8.47
CA HIS A 78 -5.54 -8.61 -9.66
C HIS A 78 -6.27 -7.79 -10.72
N PHE A 79 -5.52 -6.99 -11.46
CA PHE A 79 -6.03 -6.14 -12.53
C PHE A 79 -5.16 -6.27 -13.78
N PRO A 80 -5.73 -6.11 -14.97
CA PRO A 80 -4.95 -6.12 -16.20
C PRO A 80 -4.09 -4.84 -16.35
N GLU A 81 -4.56 -3.72 -15.79
CA GLU A 81 -3.98 -2.39 -15.98
C GLU A 81 -3.67 -1.70 -14.65
N VAL A 82 -2.60 -0.92 -14.63
CA VAL A 82 -2.13 -0.18 -13.44
C VAL A 82 -3.15 0.84 -12.98
N GLU A 83 -3.83 1.52 -13.90
CA GLU A 83 -4.83 2.54 -13.62
C GLU A 83 -5.99 1.96 -12.78
N GLN A 84 -6.44 0.75 -13.12
CA GLN A 84 -7.52 0.09 -12.40
C GLN A 84 -7.07 -0.36 -11.00
N ALA A 85 -5.87 -0.95 -10.91
CA ALA A 85 -5.28 -1.33 -9.63
C ALA A 85 -5.07 -0.12 -8.71
N LEU A 86 -4.47 0.95 -9.25
CA LEU A 86 -4.11 2.14 -8.51
C LEU A 86 -5.34 2.88 -7.98
N ALA A 87 -6.43 2.93 -8.74
CA ALA A 87 -7.68 3.53 -8.28
C ALA A 87 -8.23 2.83 -7.02
N VAL A 88 -8.24 1.49 -7.01
CA VAL A 88 -8.68 0.70 -5.85
C VAL A 88 -7.67 0.79 -4.71
N PHE A 89 -6.38 0.79 -5.02
CA PHE A 89 -5.30 0.94 -4.06
C PHE A 89 -5.38 2.28 -3.30
N GLN A 90 -5.62 3.38 -4.03
CA GLN A 90 -5.80 4.72 -3.45
C GLN A 90 -7.09 4.82 -2.64
N GLN A 91 -8.17 4.16 -3.08
CA GLN A 91 -9.40 4.06 -2.30
C GLN A 91 -9.14 3.41 -0.94
N TRP A 92 -8.44 2.27 -0.90
CA TRP A 92 -8.08 1.63 0.37
C TRP A 92 -7.19 2.51 1.24
N ALA A 93 -6.23 3.22 0.65
CA ALA A 93 -5.37 4.13 1.40
C ALA A 93 -6.19 5.25 2.06
N GLN A 94 -7.15 5.81 1.34
CA GLN A 94 -8.06 6.83 1.86
C GLN A 94 -8.96 6.28 2.98
N GLU A 95 -9.50 5.07 2.83
CA GLU A 95 -10.31 4.42 3.86
C GLU A 95 -9.53 4.20 5.16
N ILE A 96 -8.25 3.77 5.08
CA ILE A 96 -7.39 3.57 6.25
C ILE A 96 -7.08 4.91 6.93
N LEU A 97 -6.74 5.94 6.15
CA LEU A 97 -6.48 7.27 6.69
C LEU A 97 -7.69 7.83 7.43
N GLN A 98 -8.89 7.72 6.86
CA GLN A 98 -10.14 8.17 7.50
C GLN A 98 -10.45 7.43 8.80
N GLN A 99 -10.12 6.13 8.89
CA GLN A 99 -10.28 5.37 10.14
C GLN A 99 -9.30 5.82 11.21
N THR A 100 -8.12 6.32 10.81
CA THR A 100 -7.04 6.70 11.72
C THR A 100 -7.21 8.15 12.21
N GLU A 101 -7.68 9.07 11.37
CA GLU A 101 -7.92 10.49 11.75
C GLU A 101 -9.08 10.70 12.76
N ILE A 102 -9.90 9.68 12.99
CA ILE A 102 -11.03 9.74 13.93
C ILE A 102 -10.57 9.46 15.39
N HIS A 103 -9.30 9.11 15.61
CA HIS A 103 -8.71 8.86 16.93
C HIS A 103 -7.72 9.95 17.36
#